data_AF-A0A257J3P0-F1
#
_entry.id   AF-A0A257J3P0-F1
#
_cell.length_a   1.000
_cell.length_b   1.000
_cell.length_c   1.000
_cell.angle_alpha   90.00
_cell.angle_beta   90.00
_cell.angle_gamma   90.00
#
_symmetry.space_group_name_H-M   'P 1'
#
loop_
_entity.id
_entity.type
_entity.pdbx_description
1 polymer ?
#
loop_
_entity_poly.entity_id
_entity_poly.type
_entity_poly.pdbx_seq_one_letter_code
_entity_poly.pdbx_strand_id
1 'polypeptide(L)'
;MSVTTRQLQLLLASVFFILGGWCLIAPMSVVALCIRPEFQSDAPLVPILVGCFGSQALIAGLFAAFSRFTRTTFLAYGIGLLPFFGFDAWFYFVRPMLTEIGMLDLVGNVVMLGVCWLGWRKADPA
;
A
#
# COMPACT_ATOMS: atom_id res chain seq x y z
N MET A 1 25.56 5.68 -8.84
CA MET A 1 24.67 6.85 -8.61
C MET A 1 23.99 6.70 -7.25
N SER A 2 23.99 7.73 -6.42
CA SER A 2 23.25 7.73 -5.14
C SER A 2 21.77 7.99 -5.38
N VAL A 3 20.89 7.13 -4.86
CA VAL A 3 19.43 7.33 -4.90
C VAL A 3 19.06 8.61 -4.14
N THR A 4 18.28 9.49 -4.76
CA THR A 4 17.83 10.76 -4.15
C THR A 4 16.53 10.61 -3.37
N THR A 5 16.28 11.53 -2.43
CA THR A 5 15.02 11.59 -1.67
C THR A 5 13.79 11.66 -2.59
N ARG A 6 13.89 12.40 -3.71
CA ARG A 6 12.80 12.50 -4.69
C ARG A 6 12.51 11.16 -5.38
N GLN A 7 13.55 10.40 -5.73
CA GLN A 7 13.37 9.07 -6.33
C GLN A 7 12.69 8.11 -5.35
N LEU A 8 13.06 8.16 -4.07
CA LEU A 8 12.42 7.35 -3.03
C LEU A 8 10.94 7.73 -2.84
N GLN A 9 10.62 9.03 -2.81
CA GLN A 9 9.23 9.51 -2.74
C GLN A 9 8.38 9.02 -3.92
N LEU A 10 8.90 9.12 -5.14
CA LEU A 10 8.16 8.68 -6.33
C LEU A 10 7.99 7.16 -6.37
N LEU A 11 8.98 6.40 -5.91
CA LEU A 11 8.86 4.95 -5.78
C LEU A 11 7.80 4.59 -4.73
N LEU A 12 7.80 5.25 -3.56
CA LEU A 12 6.76 5.08 -2.54
C LEU A 12 5.36 5.39 -3.12
N ALA A 13 5.23 6.54 -3.80
CA ALA A 13 3.98 6.97 -4.41
C ALA A 13 3.48 6.03 -5.51
N SER A 14 4.39 5.41 -6.29
CA SER A 14 3.99 4.50 -7.36
C SER A 14 3.24 3.27 -6.86
N VAL A 15 3.59 2.75 -5.68
CA VAL A 15 2.88 1.60 -5.07
C VAL A 15 1.43 1.99 -4.80
N PHE A 16 1.22 3.16 -4.18
CA PHE A 16 -0.11 3.70 -3.90
C PHE A 16 -0.92 3.97 -5.17
N PHE A 17 -0.31 4.56 -6.19
CA PHE A 17 -1.02 4.87 -7.44
C PHE A 17 -1.41 3.61 -8.21
N ILE A 18 -0.54 2.61 -8.26
CA ILE A 18 -0.81 1.37 -8.99
C ILE A 18 -1.86 0.53 -8.26
N LEU A 19 -1.61 0.17 -7.00
CA LEU A 19 -2.51 -0.73 -6.25
C LEU A 19 -3.80 -0.02 -5.83
N GLY A 20 -3.71 1.23 -5.38
CA GLY A 20 -4.88 2.05 -5.04
C GLY A 20 -5.71 2.39 -6.28
N GLY A 21 -5.06 2.69 -7.41
CA GLY A 21 -5.72 2.90 -8.69
C GLY A 21 -6.47 1.66 -9.17
N TRP A 22 -5.88 0.47 -9.01
CA TRP A 22 -6.53 -0.80 -9.32
C TRP A 22 -7.80 -1.02 -8.48
N CYS A 23 -7.71 -0.77 -7.16
CA CYS A 23 -8.87 -0.82 -6.26
C CYS A 23 -9.98 0.16 -6.65
N LEU A 24 -9.62 1.36 -7.11
CA LEU A 24 -10.61 2.38 -7.50
C LEU A 24 -11.27 2.09 -8.87
N ILE A 25 -10.47 1.72 -9.87
CA ILE A 25 -10.92 1.61 -11.26
C ILE A 25 -11.61 0.27 -11.51
N ALA A 26 -11.13 -0.81 -10.89
CA ALA A 26 -11.63 -2.16 -11.12
C ALA A 26 -11.82 -2.93 -9.80
N PRO A 27 -12.66 -2.44 -8.86
CA PRO A 27 -12.80 -3.00 -7.52
C PRO A 27 -13.21 -4.48 -7.53
N MET A 28 -14.11 -4.89 -8.43
CA MET A 28 -14.55 -6.28 -8.50
C MET A 28 -13.47 -7.22 -9.05
N SER A 29 -12.53 -6.71 -9.86
CA SER A 29 -11.37 -7.51 -10.26
C SER A 29 -10.42 -7.77 -9.09
N VAL A 30 -10.28 -6.82 -8.17
CA VAL A 30 -9.53 -7.00 -6.92
C VAL A 30 -10.22 -8.06 -6.07
N VAL A 31 -11.54 -8.00 -5.89
CA VAL A 31 -12.28 -9.02 -5.14
C VAL A 31 -12.11 -10.40 -5.77
N ALA A 32 -12.30 -10.50 -7.08
CA ALA A 32 -12.23 -11.77 -7.80
C ALA A 32 -10.84 -12.43 -7.73
N LEU A 33 -9.76 -11.63 -7.72
CA LEU A 33 -8.39 -12.13 -7.76
C LEU A 33 -7.75 -12.25 -6.38
N CYS A 34 -8.03 -11.31 -5.48
CA CYS A 34 -7.36 -11.20 -4.17
C CYS A 34 -8.11 -11.89 -3.04
N ILE A 35 -9.42 -12.09 -3.15
CA ILE A 35 -10.25 -12.71 -2.11
C ILE A 35 -10.64 -14.13 -2.55
N ARG A 36 -10.53 -15.11 -1.66
CA ARG A 36 -10.92 -16.50 -1.97
C ARG A 36 -12.41 -16.60 -2.28
N PRO A 37 -12.83 -17.48 -3.21
CA PRO A 37 -14.21 -17.53 -3.70
C PRO A 37 -15.28 -17.62 -2.60
N GLU A 38 -15.01 -18.36 -1.53
CA GLU A 38 -15.93 -18.57 -0.40
C GLU A 38 -16.19 -17.30 0.44
N PHE A 39 -15.38 -16.25 0.29
CA PHE A 39 -15.55 -14.95 0.97
C PHE A 39 -15.94 -13.81 0.01
N GLN A 40 -16.10 -14.10 -1.28
CA GLN A 40 -16.57 -13.10 -2.23
C GLN A 40 -18.06 -12.80 -2.02
N SER A 41 -18.48 -11.58 -2.35
CA SER A 41 -19.86 -11.13 -2.17
C SER A 41 -20.27 -10.20 -3.31
N ASP A 42 -21.48 -10.42 -3.82
CA ASP A 42 -22.12 -9.57 -4.84
C ASP A 42 -22.89 -8.40 -4.23
N ALA A 43 -22.77 -8.19 -2.91
CA ALA A 43 -23.44 -7.08 -2.26
C ALA A 43 -22.99 -5.74 -2.89
N PRO A 44 -23.92 -4.83 -3.24
CA PRO A 44 -23.59 -3.54 -3.87
C PRO A 44 -22.62 -2.68 -3.07
N LEU A 45 -22.49 -2.95 -1.76
CA LEU A 45 -21.55 -2.27 -0.86
C LEU A 45 -20.09 -2.65 -1.14
N VAL A 46 -19.79 -3.85 -1.63
CA VAL A 46 -18.42 -4.35 -1.84
C VAL A 46 -17.58 -3.44 -2.75
N PRO A 47 -18.03 -3.08 -3.97
CA PRO A 47 -17.24 -2.19 -4.82
C PRO A 47 -17.07 -0.79 -4.23
N ILE A 48 -18.02 -0.32 -3.40
CA ILE A 48 -17.90 0.95 -2.69
C ILE A 48 -16.76 0.88 -1.68
N LEU A 49 -16.69 -0.16 -0.85
CA LEU A 49 -15.65 -0.32 0.16
C LEU A 49 -14.26 -0.44 -0.46
N VAL A 50 -14.11 -1.25 -1.51
CA VAL A 50 -12.84 -1.41 -2.23
C VAL A 50 -12.44 -0.10 -2.93
N GLY A 51 -13.39 0.61 -3.54
CA GLY A 51 -13.16 1.91 -4.15
C GLY A 51 -12.77 2.99 -3.14
N CYS A 52 -13.34 2.98 -1.94
CA CYS A 52 -12.95 3.87 -0.83
C CYS A 52 -11.51 3.60 -0.38
N PHE A 53 -11.14 2.33 -0.21
CA PHE A 53 -9.76 1.94 0.10
C PHE A 53 -8.79 2.41 -0.99
N GLY A 54 -9.13 2.17 -2.26
CA GLY A 54 -8.35 2.66 -3.40
C GLY A 54 -8.19 4.19 -3.41
N SER A 55 -9.28 4.93 -3.16
CA SER A 55 -9.27 6.39 -3.10
C SER A 55 -8.35 6.92 -1.98
N GLN A 56 -8.39 6.31 -0.80
CA GLN A 56 -7.51 6.66 0.32
C GLN A 56 -6.04 6.40 -0.01
N ALA A 57 -5.75 5.26 -0.66
CA ALA A 57 -4.41 4.94 -1.14
C ALA A 57 -3.92 5.98 -2.16
N LEU A 58 -4.75 6.41 -3.12
CA LEU A 58 -4.37 7.47 -4.06
C LEU A 58 -4.05 8.80 -3.36
N ILE A 59 -4.81 9.18 -2.32
CA ILE A 59 -4.51 10.37 -1.51
C ILE A 59 -3.14 10.23 -0.83
N ALA A 60 -2.84 9.06 -0.24
CA ALA A 60 -1.53 8.78 0.34
C ALA A 60 -0.41 8.87 -0.71
N GLY A 61 -0.64 8.36 -1.92
CA GLY A 61 0.27 8.48 -3.06
C GLY A 61 0.53 9.93 -3.46
N LEU A 62 -0.50 10.80 -3.47
CA LEU A 62 -0.33 12.24 -3.71
C LEU A 62 0.53 12.89 -2.63
N PHE A 63 0.28 12.59 -1.35
CA PHE A 63 1.14 13.10 -0.28
C PHE A 63 2.58 12.62 -0.41
N ALA A 64 2.80 11.34 -0.72
CA ALA A 64 4.14 10.80 -0.96
C ALA A 64 4.85 11.47 -2.14
N ALA A 65 4.13 11.72 -3.24
CA ALA A 65 4.70 12.29 -4.47
C ALA A 65 4.99 13.79 -4.39
N PHE A 66 4.24 14.55 -3.59
CA PHE A 66 4.28 16.03 -3.65
C PHE A 66 4.67 16.71 -2.34
N SER A 67 4.74 15.98 -1.22
CA SER A 67 5.20 16.55 0.05
C SER A 67 6.73 16.59 0.15
N ARG A 68 7.25 17.42 1.06
CA ARG A 68 8.67 17.39 1.42
C ARG A 68 8.90 16.32 2.48
N PHE A 69 9.60 15.24 2.12
CA PHE A 69 9.99 14.21 3.09
C PHE A 69 11.32 14.57 3.74
N THR A 70 11.34 14.51 5.07
CA THR A 70 12.55 14.52 5.89
C THR A 70 12.84 13.10 6.37
N ARG A 71 13.98 12.92 7.05
CA ARG A 71 14.30 11.69 7.78
C ARG A 71 13.15 11.24 8.70
N THR A 72 12.53 12.18 9.42
CA THR A 72 11.41 11.90 10.33
C THR A 72 10.17 11.46 9.57
N THR A 73 9.89 12.04 8.40
CA THR A 73 8.75 11.63 7.56
C THR A 73 8.89 10.17 7.13
N PHE A 74 10.06 9.76 6.65
CA PHE A 74 10.29 8.36 6.25
C PHE A 74 10.17 7.39 7.43
N LEU A 75 10.65 7.77 8.62
CA LEU A 75 10.52 6.96 9.83
C LEU A 75 9.05 6.80 10.24
N ALA A 76 8.31 7.91 10.32
CA ALA A 76 6.90 7.90 10.68
C ALA A 76 6.07 7.07 9.68
N TYR A 77 6.36 7.21 8.39
CA TYR A 77 5.70 6.41 7.34
C TYR A 77 6.01 4.92 7.52
N GLY A 78 7.28 4.56 7.74
CA GLY A 78 7.69 3.18 7.97
C GLY A 78 7.02 2.53 9.17
N ILE A 79 6.84 3.28 10.27
CA ILE A 79 6.09 2.83 11.45
C ILE A 79 4.60 2.64 11.10
N GLY A 80 4.03 3.58 10.34
CA GLY A 80 2.64 3.52 9.88
C GLY A 80 2.32 2.32 8.98
N LEU A 81 3.33 1.72 8.33
CA LEU A 81 3.17 0.52 7.52
C LEU A 81 3.05 -0.77 8.35
N LEU A 82 3.57 -0.80 9.59
CA LEU A 82 3.65 -2.02 10.39
C LEU A 82 2.30 -2.73 10.60
N PRO A 83 1.17 -2.03 10.83
CA PRO A 83 -0.13 -2.67 10.94
C PRO A 83 -0.55 -3.46 9.69
N PHE A 84 -0.14 -3.05 8.49
CA PHE A 84 -0.50 -3.73 7.24
C PHE A 84 0.14 -5.12 7.13
N PHE A 85 1.38 -5.29 7.60
CA PHE A 85 2.01 -6.61 7.69
C PHE A 85 1.21 -7.56 8.60
N GLY A 86 0.67 -7.03 9.70
CA GLY A 86 -0.22 -7.79 10.59
C GLY A 86 -1.55 -8.13 9.92
N PHE A 87 -2.12 -7.19 9.17
CA PHE A 87 -3.34 -7.38 8.38
C PHE A 87 -3.17 -8.51 7.35
N ASP A 88 -2.13 -8.43 6.51
CA ASP A 88 -1.84 -9.43 5.49
C ASP A 88 -1.60 -10.82 6.09
N ALA A 89 -0.76 -10.89 7.13
CA ALA A 89 -0.47 -12.16 7.80
C ALA A 89 -1.73 -12.77 8.45
N TRP A 90 -2.58 -11.94 9.06
CA TRP A 90 -3.81 -12.41 9.67
C TRP A 90 -4.79 -12.97 8.62
N PHE A 91 -5.02 -12.23 7.53
CA PHE A 91 -5.98 -12.62 6.49
C PHE A 91 -5.44 -13.64 5.48
N TYR A 92 -4.17 -14.02 5.60
CA TYR A 92 -3.60 -15.14 4.85
C TYR A 92 -3.44 -16.40 5.72
N PHE A 93 -2.86 -16.30 6.92
CA PHE A 93 -2.53 -17.47 7.75
C PHE A 93 -3.59 -17.84 8.78
N VAL A 94 -4.29 -16.86 9.38
CA VAL A 94 -5.23 -17.10 10.50
C VAL A 94 -6.67 -17.18 10.02
N ARG A 95 -7.08 -16.23 9.18
CA ARG A 95 -8.38 -16.18 8.50
C ARG A 95 -8.10 -16.13 7.01
N PRO A 96 -7.88 -17.28 6.34
CA PRO A 96 -7.35 -17.34 4.97
C PRO A 96 -8.38 -16.82 3.96
N MET A 97 -8.62 -15.52 3.96
CA MET A 97 -9.54 -14.81 3.07
C MET A 97 -8.79 -14.32 1.84
N LEU A 98 -7.49 -14.06 1.97
CA LEU A 98 -6.64 -13.66 0.86
C LEU A 98 -6.19 -14.88 0.04
N THR A 99 -6.13 -14.68 -1.27
CA THR A 99 -5.39 -15.54 -2.20
C THR A 99 -3.91 -15.15 -2.20
N GLU A 100 -3.10 -15.89 -2.96
CA GLU A 100 -1.70 -15.56 -3.22
C GLU A 100 -1.55 -14.21 -3.94
N ILE A 101 -2.50 -13.85 -4.81
CA ILE A 101 -2.53 -12.54 -5.47
C ILE A 101 -2.91 -11.46 -4.46
N GLY A 102 -3.77 -11.77 -3.48
CA GLY A 102 -4.08 -10.87 -2.37
C GLY A 102 -2.84 -10.46 -1.57
N MET A 103 -1.78 -11.28 -1.57
CA MET A 103 -0.51 -10.96 -0.93
C MET A 103 0.36 -9.94 -1.70
N LEU A 104 -0.13 -9.42 -2.84
CA LEU A 104 0.48 -8.25 -3.48
C LEU A 104 0.51 -7.03 -2.55
N ASP A 105 -0.43 -6.91 -1.60
CA ASP A 105 -0.38 -5.86 -0.57
C ASP A 105 0.88 -6.01 0.28
N LEU A 106 1.15 -7.21 0.81
CA LEU A 106 2.37 -7.51 1.57
C LEU A 106 3.64 -7.19 0.77
N VAL A 107 3.68 -7.57 -0.50
CA VAL A 107 4.82 -7.25 -1.38
C VAL A 107 5.00 -5.74 -1.51
N GLY A 108 3.90 -5.00 -1.72
CA GLY A 108 3.88 -3.54 -1.70
C GLY A 108 4.42 -2.99 -0.38
N ASN A 109 3.94 -3.48 0.75
CA ASN A 109 4.34 -3.07 2.09
C ASN A 109 5.84 -3.31 2.35
N VAL A 110 6.39 -4.45 1.92
CA VAL A 110 7.83 -4.73 1.99
C VAL A 110 8.64 -3.73 1.16
N VAL A 111 8.22 -3.45 -0.08
CA VAL A 111 8.89 -2.45 -0.95
C VAL A 111 8.86 -1.08 -0.29
N MET A 112 7.69 -0.65 0.18
CA MET A 112 7.51 0.64 0.84
C MET A 112 8.34 0.74 2.12
N LEU A 113 8.39 -0.30 2.94
CA LEU A 113 9.21 -0.33 4.16
C LEU A 113 10.71 -0.23 3.82
N GLY A 114 11.16 -0.92 2.78
CA GLY A 114 12.54 -0.79 2.27
C GLY A 114 12.86 0.63 1.81
N VAL A 115 11.93 1.28 1.10
CA VAL A 115 12.04 2.69 0.69
C VAL A 115 12.10 3.62 1.90
N CYS A 116 11.23 3.41 2.89
CA CYS A 116 11.23 4.16 4.15
C CYS A 116 12.54 4.01 4.91
N TRP A 117 13.08 2.79 5.02
CA TRP A 117 14.36 2.55 5.65
C TRP A 117 15.52 3.26 4.94
N LEU A 118 15.57 3.19 3.60
CA LEU A 118 16.57 3.90 2.80
C LEU A 118 16.45 5.42 2.97
N GLY A 119 15.22 5.95 2.94
CA GLY A 119 14.93 7.37 3.12
C GLY A 119 15.32 7.85 4.51
N TRP A 120 15.00 7.10 5.56
CA TRP A 120 15.39 7.42 6.93
C TRP A 120 16.93 7.50 7.08
N ARG A 121 17.68 6.60 6.44
CA ARG A 121 19.15 6.62 6.51
C ARG A 121 19.80 7.76 5.72
N LYS A 122 19.19 8.21 4.62
CA LYS A 122 19.83 9.09 3.62
C LYS A 122 19.24 10.48 3.51
N ALA A 123 18.01 10.70 3.95
CA ALA A 123 17.37 12.00 3.92
C ALA A 123 17.92 12.92 5.03
N ASP A 124 17.79 14.22 4.78
CA ASP A 124 18.18 15.25 5.72
C ASP A 124 17.28 15.23 6.98
N PRO A 125 17.81 15.61 8.15
CA PRO A 125 17.00 15.91 9.32
C PRO A 125 15.93 16.97 9.01
N ALA A 126 14.87 16.99 9.81
CA ALA A 126 13.84 18.02 9.73
C ALA A 126 14.35 19.38 10.22
#